data_AF-A0A2E1BKA3-F1
#
_entry.id   AF-A0A2E1BKA3-F1
#
_cell.length_a   1.000
_cell.length_b   1.000
_cell.length_c   1.000
_cell.angle_alpha   90.00
_cell.angle_beta   90.00
_cell.angle_gamma   90.00
#
_symmetry.space_group_name_H-M   'P 1'
#
loop_
_entity.id
_entity.type
_entity.pdbx_description
1 polymer ?
#
loop_
_entity_poly.entity_id
_entity_poly.type
_entity_poly.pdbx_seq_one_letter_code
_entity_poly.pdbx_strand_id
1 'polypeptide(L)' 'MSELIYLYSLGFIAQFFFSLRVIIQWFYSEREAKVITPTIYWILSLSASLLFFMYGYFRDDFAIMLGQFIG' A
#
# COMPACT_ATOMS: atom_id res chain seq x y z
N MET A 1 -12.81 -20.27 -7.80
CA MET A 1 -13.31 -19.66 -6.54
C MET A 1 -12.16 -19.36 -5.58
N SER A 2 -11.33 -20.35 -5.24
CA SER A 2 -10.11 -20.18 -4.42
C SER A 2 -9.18 -19.09 -4.96
N GLU A 3 -8.92 -19.07 -6.27
CA GLU A 3 -8.07 -18.06 -6.92
C GLU A 3 -8.57 -16.62 -6.70
N LEU A 4 -9.89 -16.39 -6.80
CA LEU A 4 -10.49 -15.08 -6.54
C LEU A 4 -10.30 -14.65 -5.08
N ILE A 5 -10.39 -15.60 -4.14
CA ILE A 5 -10.17 -15.33 -2.71
C ILE A 5 -8.71 -14.90 -2.47
N TYR A 6 -7.74 -15.59 -3.07
CA TYR A 6 -6.32 -15.21 -2.96
C TYR A 6 -6.06 -13.83 -3.57
N LEU A 7 -6.61 -13.57 -4.75
CA LEU A 7 -6.45 -12.31 -5.45
C LEU A 7 -7.05 -11.12 -4.67
N TYR A 8 -8.27 -11.26 -4.16
CA TYR A 8 -8.88 -10.22 -3.32
C TYR A 8 -8.16 -10.05 -1.99
N SER A 9 -7.71 -11.14 -1.37
CA SER A 9 -6.92 -11.06 -0.13
C SER A 9 -5.63 -10.26 -0.34
N LEU A 10 -4.92 -10.49 -1.45
CA LEU A 10 -3.72 -9.73 -1.81
C LEU A 10 -4.04 -8.23 -1.96
N GLY A 11 -5.12 -7.89 -2.67
CA GLY A 11 -5.57 -6.52 -2.84
C GLY A 11 -5.96 -5.84 -1.52
N PHE A 12 -6.66 -6.55 -0.63
CA PHE A 12 -7.02 -6.04 0.69
C PHE A 12 -5.81 -5.85 1.60
N ILE A 13 -4.82 -6.74 1.55
CA ILE A 13 -3.56 -6.59 2.31
C ILE A 13 -2.79 -5.37 1.79
N ALA A 14 -2.66 -5.21 0.46
CA ALA A 14 -2.05 -4.04 -0.14
C ALA A 14 -2.73 -2.74 0.32
N GLN A 15 -4.06 -2.70 0.24
CA GLN A 15 -4.88 -1.57 0.68
C GLN A 15 -4.73 -1.30 2.18
N PHE A 16 -4.65 -2.34 3.01
CA PHE A 16 -4.46 -2.18 4.45
C PHE A 16 -3.14 -1.47 4.76
N PHE A 17 -2.03 -1.89 4.14
CA PHE A 17 -0.72 -1.24 4.33
C PHE A 17 -0.74 0.22 3.82
N PHE A 18 -1.37 0.44 2.66
CA PHE A 18 -1.49 1.76 2.04
C PHE A 18 -2.37 2.74 2.83
N SER A 19 -3.37 2.24 3.56
CA SER A 19 -4.18 3.05 4.47
C SER A 19 -3.46 3.27 5.80
N LEU A 20 -2.81 2.23 6.33
CA LEU A 20 -2.12 2.26 7.63
C LEU A 20 -1.01 3.31 7.64
N ARG A 21 -0.28 3.50 6.54
CA ARG A 21 0.78 4.52 6.47
C ARG A 21 0.29 5.92 6.85
N VAL A 22 -0.93 6.30 6.45
CA VAL A 22 -1.51 7.63 6.73
C VAL A 22 -1.90 7.72 8.19
N ILE A 23 -2.50 6.65 8.73
CA ILE A 23 -2.86 6.56 10.15
C ILE A 23 -1.60 6.72 11.02
N ILE A 24 -0.51 6.03 10.66
CA ILE A 24 0.75 6.13 11.40
C ILE A 24 1.37 7.52 11.23
N GLN A 25 1.41 8.06 10.02
CA GLN A 25 1.94 9.41 9.78
C GLN A 25 1.18 10.47 10.58
N TRP A 26 -0.15 10.37 10.63
CA TRP A 26 -0.99 11.26 11.42
C TRP A 26 -0.72 11.10 12.92
N PHE A 27 -0.67 9.87 13.44
CA PHE A 27 -0.35 9.61 14.84
C PHE A 27 0.99 10.22 15.28
N TYR A 28 2.04 10.05 14.47
CA TYR A 28 3.34 10.65 14.75
C TYR A 28 3.31 12.18 14.64
N SER A 29 2.57 12.72 13.67
CA SER A 29 2.45 14.18 13.52
C SER A 29 1.71 14.85 14.67
N GLU A 30 0.66 14.20 15.17
CA GLU A 30 -0.11 14.66 16.32
C GLU A 30 0.75 14.68 17.58
N ARG A 31 1.53 13.61 17.79
CA ARG A 31 2.41 13.48 18.96
C ARG A 31 3.51 14.54 19.00
N GLU A 32 4.05 14.90 17.84
CA GLU A 32 5.14 15.90 17.73
C GLU A 32 4.61 17.33 17.45
N ALA A 33 3.29 17.51 17.36
CA ALA A 33 2.60 18.75 16.97
C ALA A 33 3.17 19.41 15.69
N LYS A 34 3.64 18.58 14.76
CA LYS A 34 4.29 18.99 13.50
C LYS A 34 3.96 17.97 12.42
N VAL A 35 3.78 18.42 11.18
CA VAL A 35 3.60 17.52 10.04
C VAL A 35 4.92 16.81 9.75
N ILE A 36 5.05 15.57 10.23
CA ILE A 36 6.24 14.73 10.03
C ILE A 36 5.87 13.46 9.28
N THR A 37 6.82 12.96 8.49
CA THR A 37 6.67 11.71 7.73
C THR A 37 7.69 10.70 8.25
N PRO A 38 7.31 9.86 9.23
CA PRO A 38 8.26 8.94 9.86
C PRO A 38 8.72 7.86 8.87
N THR A 39 9.91 7.27 9.06
CA THR A 39 10.48 6.25 8.14
C THR A 39 9.52 5.09 7.86
N ILE A 40 8.72 4.69 8.85
CA ILE A 40 7.71 3.64 8.70
C ILE A 40 6.64 3.95 7.64
N TYR A 41 6.33 5.23 7.39
CA TYR A 41 5.44 5.64 6.29
C TYR A 41 5.98 5.18 4.94
N TRP A 42 7.29 5.36 4.72
CA TRP A 42 7.95 5.00 3.46
C TRP A 42 8.06 3.48 3.32
N ILE A 43 8.37 2.76 4.41
CA ILE A 43 8.42 1.29 4.42
C ILE A 43 7.04 0.70 4.08
N LEU A 44 5.97 1.22 4.71
CA LEU A 44 4.61 0.79 4.41
C LEU A 44 4.18 1.14 2.99
N SER A 45 4.57 2.31 2.49
CA SER A 45 4.31 2.72 1.10
C SER A 45 4.95 1.77 0.10
N LEU A 46 6.25 1.51 0.24
CA LEU A 46 6.98 0.61 -0.66
C LEU A 46 6.41 -0.81 -0.59
N SER A 47 6.10 -1.29 0.61
CA SER A 47 5.50 -2.61 0.81
C SER A 47 4.12 -2.71 0.17
N ALA A 48 3.26 -1.70 0.34
CA ALA A 48 1.95 -1.63 -0.30
C ALA A 48 2.06 -1.55 -1.83
N SER A 49 2.99 -0.77 -2.36
CA SER A 49 3.20 -0.63 -3.80
C SER A 49 3.67 -1.93 -4.44
N LEU A 50 4.57 -2.68 -3.79
CA LEU A 50 4.94 -4.02 -4.24
C LEU A 50 3.74 -4.98 -4.25
N LEU A 51 2.91 -4.95 -3.22
CA LEU A 51 1.70 -5.78 -3.14
C LEU A 51 0.68 -5.40 -4.22
N PHE A 52 0.47 -4.11 -4.48
CA PHE A 52 -0.40 -3.65 -5.57
C PHE A 52 0.16 -3.97 -6.94
N PHE A 53 1.47 -3.91 -7.14
CA PHE A 53 2.10 -4.32 -8.39
C PHE A 53 1.86 -5.82 -8.63
N MET A 54 2.08 -6.68 -7.63
CA MET A 54 1.76 -8.10 -7.74
C MET A 54 0.28 -8.35 -8.00
N TYR A 55 -0.61 -7.59 -7.33
CA TYR A 55 -2.04 -7.65 -7.57
C TYR A 55 -2.43 -7.26 -9.00
N GLY A 56 -1.84 -6.18 -9.54
CA GLY A 56 -2.02 -5.76 -10.94
C GLY A 56 -1.51 -6.82 -11.91
N TYR A 57 -0.34 -7.40 -11.64
CA TYR A 57 0.22 -8.49 -12.44
C TYR A 57 -0.71 -9.70 -12.51
N PHE A 58 -1.24 -10.17 -11.37
CA PHE A 58 -2.18 -11.30 -11.35
C PHE A 58 -3.56 -10.97 -11.95
N ARG A 59 -3.87 -9.69 -12.17
CA ARG A 59 -5.09 -9.23 -12.85
C ARG A 59 -4.88 -8.91 -14.32
N ASP A 60 -3.66 -9.09 -14.85
CA ASP A 60 -3.26 -8.60 -16.18
C ASP A 60 -3.58 -7.09 -16.37
N ASP A 61 -3.50 -6.32 -15.28
CA ASP A 61 -3.83 -4.89 -15.24
C ASP A 61 -2.55 -4.04 -15.28
N PHE A 62 -2.14 -3.70 -16.50
CA PHE A 62 -0.96 -2.87 -16.74
C PHE A 62 -1.06 -1.47 -16.12
N ALA A 63 -2.27 -0.91 -16.00
CA ALA A 63 -2.45 0.42 -15.44
C ALA A 63 -2.10 0.44 -13.94
N ILE A 64 -2.51 -0.60 -13.20
CA ILE A 64 -2.13 -0.77 -11.80
C ILE A 64 -0.61 -0.95 -11.68
N MET A 65 -0.01 -1.81 -12.50
CA MET A 65 1.42 -2.08 -12.47
C MET A 65 2.26 -0.83 -12.74
N LEU A 66 1.94 -0.09 -13.80
CA LEU A 66 2.64 1.13 -14.16
C LEU A 66 2.46 2.21 -13.07
N GLY A 67 1.26 2.32 -12.51
CA GLY A 67 0.99 3.26 -11.42
C GLY A 67 1.86 3.02 -10.18
N GLN A 68 2.08 1.76 -9.79
CA GLN A 68 2.95 1.42 -8.65
C GLN A 68 4.44 1.51 -8.96
N PHE A 69 4.83 1.54 -10.23
CA PHE A 69 6.23 1.70 -10.63
C PHE A 69 6.67 3.16 -10.67
N ILE A 70 5.75 4.07 -11.00
CA ILE A 70 6.02 5.52 -11.08
C ILE A 70 5.86 6.21 -9.73
N GLY A 71 4.93 5.74 -8.89
CA GLY A 71 4.66 6.29 -7.55
C GLY A 71 5.72 5.94 -6.53
#